data_AF-A0A397JIW0-F1
#
_entry.id   AF-A0A397JIW0-F1
#
_cell.length_a   1.000
_cell.length_b   1.000
_cell.length_c   1.000
_cell.angle_alpha   90.00
_cell.angle_beta   90.00
_cell.angle_gamma   90.00
#
_symmetry.space_group_name_H-M   'P 1'
#
loop_
_entity.id
_entity.type
_entity.pdbx_description
1 polymer ?
#
loop_
_entity_poly.entity_id
_entity_poly.type
_entity_poly.pdbx_seq_one_letter_code
_entity_poly.pdbx_strand_id
1 'polypeptide(L)'
;MISKFFDKLSRNFIELLGDKDDFNVIIIAKNEKSFIAHSNVLKCRSPYFRKELKNIIPNENNIKTITKPNISDEIFNVILKYIYGGIIDLENVETKFIFDIMVTANEFEIEELTKKLENDLIETKSSWLKSHFSLVYRSIFSGNGNNFKDLEKFCNDIVAKYPNLIFDSEDFTSLQESAMVSLLKRDDLQLEEVIIWEYIIKWGISQNPTLPVDLKEWTNENFTTLKTTLQQCLPLIRYFHIPGIDVLNKVKPYKKILDKQLWDDLKKYLIAPNQQVFSTILPPRTILVQELPTRTTELTNPFSTIITYEHVAEISSWIDRKSSTYSLTSIPYEFQLIFRGSINGFVPQTFWDICHGHSSTVVIMKVKGTEEILGGYNPLSWDANTDGSWRKTNDSFIFSLKNNNLQNSILSRVKIRDNAILNFTKPGQVYYGPYFGYNLCMYSSSSNFTLDNGCFCNYNIDHYEKHIRTITDNFSIVDYEVFKVIKTQTLYNS
;
A
#
# COMPACT_ATOMS: atom_id res chain seq x y z
N MET A 1 15.82 56.90 3.55
CA MET A 1 14.93 55.99 4.31
C MET A 1 13.83 55.54 3.34
N ILE A 2 13.62 54.23 3.16
CA ILE A 2 12.56 53.70 2.30
C ILE A 2 11.49 53.09 3.21
N SER A 3 10.31 53.71 3.24
CA SER A 3 9.13 53.17 3.94
C SER A 3 8.27 52.39 2.95
N LYS A 4 7.90 51.15 3.30
CA LYS A 4 7.09 50.26 2.46
C LYS A 4 5.70 50.10 3.09
N PHE A 5 4.64 50.28 2.31
CA PHE A 5 3.24 50.22 2.76
C PHE A 5 2.42 49.14 2.03
N PHE A 6 3.04 47.98 1.77
CA PHE A 6 2.46 46.92 0.94
C PHE A 6 1.20 46.29 1.54
N ASP A 7 1.10 46.18 2.87
CA ASP A 7 -0.07 45.56 3.52
C ASP A 7 -1.36 46.37 3.32
N LYS A 8 -1.27 47.71 3.29
CA LYS A 8 -2.45 48.53 3.02
C LYS A 8 -2.81 48.49 1.53
N LEU A 9 -1.81 48.53 0.65
CA LEU A 9 -2.01 48.37 -0.79
C LEU A 9 -2.69 47.04 -1.14
N SER A 10 -2.19 45.93 -0.57
CA SER A 10 -2.76 44.59 -0.72
C SER A 10 -4.23 44.54 -0.28
N ARG A 11 -4.54 45.06 0.91
CA ARG A 11 -5.92 45.14 1.41
C ARG A 11 -6.82 45.97 0.52
N ASN A 12 -6.33 47.09 -0.03
CA ASN A 12 -7.12 47.91 -0.95
C ASN A 12 -7.47 47.16 -2.25
N PHE A 13 -6.59 46.30 -2.77
CA PHE A 13 -6.95 45.44 -3.90
C PHE A 13 -7.95 44.33 -3.52
N ILE A 14 -7.87 43.76 -2.32
CA ILE A 14 -8.89 42.81 -1.85
C ILE A 14 -10.25 43.50 -1.70
N GLU A 15 -10.28 44.74 -1.18
CA GLU A 15 -11.49 45.56 -1.10
C GLU A 15 -12.08 45.81 -2.50
N LEU A 16 -11.24 46.13 -3.49
CA LEU A 16 -11.63 46.30 -4.89
C LEU A 16 -12.26 45.04 -5.50
N LEU A 17 -11.87 43.83 -5.08
CA LEU A 17 -12.50 42.60 -5.55
C LEU A 17 -13.97 42.48 -5.10
N GLY A 18 -14.31 43.04 -3.93
CA GLY A 18 -15.69 43.11 -3.45
C GLY A 18 -16.50 44.25 -4.05
N ASP A 19 -15.81 45.24 -4.62
CA ASP A 19 -16.40 46.34 -5.36
C ASP A 19 -16.88 45.86 -6.75
N LYS A 20 -18.03 46.38 -7.18
CA LYS A 20 -18.62 46.06 -8.49
C LYS A 20 -18.30 47.11 -9.55
N ASP A 21 -17.44 48.06 -9.22
CA ASP A 21 -17.00 49.11 -10.14
C ASP A 21 -15.92 48.59 -11.10
N ASP A 22 -15.95 49.05 -12.36
CA ASP A 22 -14.94 48.83 -13.41
C ASP A 22 -14.52 47.38 -13.73
N PHE A 23 -15.25 46.37 -13.25
CA PHE A 23 -14.99 44.99 -13.62
C PHE A 23 -15.24 44.78 -15.12
N ASN A 24 -14.39 43.96 -15.74
CA ASN A 24 -14.48 43.66 -17.17
C ASN A 24 -14.27 42.17 -17.49
N VAL A 25 -14.22 41.34 -16.45
CA VAL A 25 -14.12 39.88 -16.56
C VAL A 25 -15.16 39.25 -15.64
N ILE A 26 -15.86 38.22 -16.15
CA ILE A 26 -16.68 37.30 -15.36
C ILE A 26 -16.06 35.90 -15.48
N ILE A 27 -15.87 35.23 -14.35
CA ILE A 27 -15.36 33.86 -14.30
C ILE A 27 -16.44 32.99 -13.68
N ILE A 28 -16.86 31.97 -14.41
CA ILE A 28 -17.90 31.03 -13.98
C ILE A 28 -17.22 29.74 -13.52
N ALA A 29 -17.36 29.42 -12.24
CA ALA A 29 -16.79 28.21 -11.62
C ALA A 29 -17.79 27.03 -11.67
N LYS A 30 -17.48 25.93 -10.98
CA LYS A 30 -18.21 24.66 -11.05
C LYS A 30 -19.72 24.76 -10.79
N ASN A 31 -20.17 25.50 -9.79
CA ASN A 31 -21.60 25.57 -9.44
C ASN A 31 -22.33 26.73 -10.13
N GLU A 32 -21.89 27.11 -11.34
CA GLU A 32 -22.35 28.30 -12.08
C GLU A 32 -22.19 29.62 -11.31
N LYS A 33 -21.45 29.61 -10.20
CA LYS A 33 -21.14 30.80 -9.44
C LYS A 33 -20.26 31.71 -10.26
N SER A 34 -20.69 32.97 -10.38
CA SER A 34 -19.98 34.01 -11.11
C SER A 34 -19.09 34.81 -10.17
N PHE A 35 -17.85 35.01 -10.60
CA PHE A 35 -16.85 35.85 -9.97
C PHE A 35 -16.55 37.01 -10.90
N ILE A 36 -16.76 38.24 -10.42
CA ILE A 36 -16.35 39.44 -11.15
C ILE A 36 -14.87 39.74 -10.88
N ALA A 37 -14.16 40.22 -11.89
CA ALA A 37 -12.75 40.54 -11.77
C ALA A 37 -12.27 41.59 -12.78
N HIS A 38 -11.06 42.10 -12.53
CA HIS A 38 -10.37 43.09 -13.32
C HIS A 38 -9.28 42.42 -14.15
N SER A 39 -9.36 42.57 -15.47
CA SER A 39 -8.42 41.92 -16.39
C SER A 39 -6.97 42.31 -16.09
N ASN A 40 -6.72 43.55 -15.67
CA ASN A 40 -5.36 44.03 -15.44
C ASN A 40 -4.71 43.33 -14.26
N VAL A 41 -5.44 43.12 -13.16
CA VAL A 41 -4.96 42.41 -11.97
C VAL A 41 -4.64 40.95 -12.32
N LEU A 42 -5.60 40.25 -12.97
CA LEU A 42 -5.43 38.87 -13.40
C LEU A 42 -4.19 38.68 -14.29
N LYS A 43 -4.06 39.50 -15.34
CA LYS A 43 -2.93 39.43 -16.30
C LYS A 43 -1.57 39.75 -15.68
N CYS A 44 -1.55 40.56 -14.61
CA CYS A 44 -0.31 40.92 -13.91
C CYS A 44 0.19 39.79 -13.01
N ARG A 45 -0.71 38.96 -12.45
CA ARG A 45 -0.36 37.92 -11.49
C ARG A 45 -0.37 36.50 -12.05
N SER A 46 -0.95 36.29 -13.22
CA SER A 46 -1.07 34.97 -13.85
C SER A 46 -0.77 35.03 -15.35
N PRO A 47 0.28 34.34 -15.81
CA PRO A 47 0.56 34.14 -17.23
C PRO A 47 -0.58 33.42 -17.95
N TYR A 48 -1.27 32.48 -17.30
CA TYR A 48 -2.46 31.82 -17.84
C TYR A 48 -3.52 32.87 -18.21
N PHE A 49 -3.96 33.70 -17.26
CA PHE A 49 -4.98 34.71 -17.53
C PHE A 49 -4.50 35.75 -18.56
N ARG A 50 -3.19 36.02 -18.63
CA ARG A 50 -2.61 36.86 -19.69
C ARG A 50 -2.81 36.29 -21.09
N LYS A 51 -2.58 35.00 -21.28
CA LYS A 51 -2.82 34.30 -22.55
C LYS A 51 -4.31 34.19 -22.84
N GLU A 52 -5.08 33.71 -21.87
CA GLU A 52 -6.52 33.44 -21.99
C GLU A 52 -7.30 34.71 -22.37
N LEU A 53 -7.13 35.80 -21.61
CA LEU A 53 -7.84 37.06 -21.83
C LEU A 53 -7.40 37.81 -23.10
N LYS A 54 -6.29 37.42 -23.72
CA LYS A 54 -5.89 37.96 -25.03
C LYS A 54 -6.75 37.37 -26.15
N ASN A 55 -7.15 36.12 -26.02
CA ASN A 55 -7.88 35.38 -27.04
C ASN A 55 -9.40 35.52 -26.92
N ILE A 56 -9.91 35.86 -25.74
CA ILE A 56 -11.35 36.02 -25.50
C ILE A 56 -11.86 37.33 -26.12
N ILE A 57 -12.93 37.20 -26.93
CA ILE A 57 -13.71 38.30 -27.48
C ILE A 57 -14.72 38.76 -26.43
N PRO A 58 -14.77 40.06 -26.09
CA PRO A 58 -15.74 40.58 -25.13
C PRO A 58 -17.16 40.64 -25.71
N ASN A 59 -18.17 40.69 -24.84
CA ASN A 59 -19.56 40.92 -25.22
C ASN A 59 -19.86 42.40 -25.50
N GLU A 60 -21.12 42.73 -25.79
CA GLU A 60 -21.61 44.09 -26.08
C GLU A 60 -21.30 45.11 -24.95
N ASN A 61 -21.19 44.64 -23.71
CA ASN A 61 -20.84 45.46 -22.54
C ASN A 61 -19.32 45.49 -22.27
N ASN A 62 -18.49 45.07 -23.23
CA ASN A 62 -17.03 44.93 -23.08
C ASN A 62 -16.58 43.93 -22.00
N ILE A 63 -17.45 43.00 -21.57
CA ILE A 63 -17.14 42.00 -20.55
C ILE A 63 -16.64 40.71 -21.20
N LYS A 64 -15.55 40.15 -20.67
CA LYS A 64 -14.99 38.85 -21.08
C LYS A 64 -15.42 37.76 -20.12
N THR A 65 -15.88 36.62 -20.63
CA THR A 65 -16.30 35.48 -19.80
C THR A 65 -15.33 34.32 -19.92
N ILE A 66 -14.92 33.75 -18.78
CA ILE A 66 -14.11 32.52 -18.67
C ILE A 66 -14.94 31.48 -17.93
N THR A 67 -14.94 30.23 -18.41
CA THR A 67 -15.64 29.12 -17.73
C THR A 67 -14.63 28.10 -17.21
N LYS A 68 -14.75 27.73 -15.93
CA LYS A 68 -13.89 26.76 -15.23
C LYS A 68 -14.76 25.76 -14.45
N PRO A 69 -15.42 24.82 -15.15
CA PRO A 69 -16.42 23.94 -14.54
C PRO A 69 -15.80 22.91 -13.57
N ASN A 70 -14.48 22.72 -13.60
CA ASN A 70 -13.79 21.73 -12.78
C ASN A 70 -13.27 22.27 -11.44
N ILE A 71 -13.35 23.59 -11.22
CA ILE A 71 -12.81 24.25 -10.03
C ILE A 71 -13.96 24.61 -9.09
N SER A 72 -13.91 24.16 -7.84
CA SER A 72 -14.91 24.54 -6.83
C SER A 72 -14.89 26.04 -6.54
N ASP A 73 -16.04 26.59 -6.18
CA ASP A 73 -16.21 28.00 -5.86
C ASP A 73 -15.30 28.46 -4.71
N GLU A 74 -15.11 27.61 -3.70
CA GLU A 74 -14.31 27.88 -2.51
C GLU A 74 -12.83 28.02 -2.87
N ILE A 75 -12.28 27.06 -3.62
CA ILE A 75 -10.90 27.10 -4.12
C ILE A 75 -10.68 28.32 -5.00
N PHE A 76 -11.60 28.58 -5.94
CA PHE A 76 -11.45 29.71 -6.85
C PHE A 76 -11.48 31.04 -6.10
N ASN A 77 -12.34 31.19 -5.09
CA ASN A 77 -12.37 32.36 -4.22
C ASN A 77 -11.04 32.59 -3.49
N VAL A 78 -10.41 31.53 -2.97
CA VAL A 78 -9.10 31.62 -2.31
C VAL A 78 -8.02 32.07 -3.30
N ILE A 79 -7.96 31.46 -4.48
CA ILE A 79 -7.03 31.84 -5.54
C ILE A 79 -7.23 33.28 -5.99
N LEU A 80 -8.48 33.72 -6.13
CA LEU A 80 -8.78 35.08 -6.56
C LEU A 80 -8.35 36.10 -5.50
N LYS A 81 -8.62 35.85 -4.21
CA LYS A 81 -8.10 36.69 -3.12
C LYS A 81 -6.58 36.74 -3.10
N TYR A 82 -5.91 35.60 -3.35
CA TYR A 82 -4.46 35.57 -3.50
C TYR A 82 -3.98 36.41 -4.68
N ILE A 83 -4.66 36.36 -5.84
CA ILE A 83 -4.29 37.17 -7.00
C ILE A 83 -4.35 38.67 -6.66
N TYR A 84 -5.38 39.12 -5.94
CA TYR A 84 -5.54 40.54 -5.60
C TYR A 84 -4.63 40.99 -4.46
N GLY A 85 -4.57 40.22 -3.37
CA GLY A 85 -3.91 40.62 -2.14
C GLY A 85 -2.54 39.98 -1.89
N GLY A 86 -2.21 38.88 -2.56
CA GLY A 86 -1.03 38.08 -2.23
C GLY A 86 -1.10 37.38 -0.88
N ILE A 87 -2.29 37.27 -0.28
CA ILE A 87 -2.51 36.65 1.03
C ILE A 87 -3.31 35.37 0.84
N ILE A 88 -2.89 34.31 1.53
CA ILE A 88 -3.63 33.07 1.66
C ILE A 88 -3.71 32.69 3.13
N ASP A 89 -4.90 32.35 3.60
CA ASP A 89 -5.12 31.83 4.95
C ASP A 89 -5.46 30.35 4.84
N LEU A 90 -4.62 29.52 5.45
CA LEU A 90 -4.70 28.06 5.44
C LEU A 90 -4.80 27.50 6.86
N GLU A 91 -5.06 28.34 7.85
CA GLU A 91 -5.20 27.89 9.24
C GLU A 91 -6.44 27.01 9.38
N ASN A 92 -6.29 25.83 10.00
CA ASN A 92 -7.37 24.86 10.24
C ASN A 92 -8.08 24.34 8.96
N VAL A 93 -7.40 24.39 7.81
CA VAL A 93 -7.93 23.88 6.54
C VAL A 93 -7.51 22.43 6.30
N GLU A 94 -8.41 21.63 5.73
CA GLU A 94 -8.12 20.24 5.37
C GLU A 94 -7.00 20.12 4.33
N THR A 95 -6.14 19.09 4.47
CA THR A 95 -4.98 18.92 3.59
C THR A 95 -5.38 18.73 2.12
N LYS A 96 -6.50 18.03 1.85
CA LYS A 96 -7.03 17.88 0.49
C LYS A 96 -7.34 19.23 -0.15
N PHE A 97 -7.90 20.16 0.61
CA PHE A 97 -8.22 21.50 0.11
C PHE A 97 -6.96 22.31 -0.20
N ILE A 98 -5.93 22.24 0.66
CA ILE A 98 -4.63 22.85 0.40
C ILE A 98 -4.00 22.27 -0.88
N PHE A 99 -4.05 20.94 -1.04
CA PHE A 99 -3.58 20.25 -2.23
C PHE A 99 -4.31 20.72 -3.50
N ASP A 100 -5.63 20.87 -3.45
CA ASP A 100 -6.40 21.32 -4.61
C ASP A 100 -6.15 22.80 -4.95
N ILE A 101 -5.87 23.65 -3.96
CA ILE A 101 -5.38 25.02 -4.21
C ILE A 101 -4.04 24.96 -4.93
N MET A 102 -3.10 24.12 -4.48
CA MET A 102 -1.79 23.96 -5.13
C MET A 102 -1.95 23.53 -6.59
N VAL A 103 -2.80 22.54 -6.87
CA VAL A 103 -3.10 22.08 -8.24
C VAL A 103 -3.71 23.19 -9.09
N THR A 104 -4.67 23.93 -8.53
CA THR A 104 -5.35 25.05 -9.22
C THR A 104 -4.40 26.22 -9.48
N ALA A 105 -3.52 26.54 -8.53
CA ALA A 105 -2.50 27.57 -8.68
C ALA A 105 -1.54 27.24 -9.84
N ASN A 106 -1.17 25.95 -9.98
CA ASN A 106 -0.38 25.48 -11.12
C ASN A 106 -1.13 25.61 -12.44
N GLU A 107 -2.42 25.25 -12.49
CA GLU A 107 -3.26 25.43 -13.69
C GLU A 107 -3.27 26.89 -14.16
N PHE A 108 -3.28 27.84 -13.22
CA PHE A 108 -3.23 29.26 -13.52
C PHE A 108 -1.81 29.84 -13.66
N GLU A 109 -0.78 28.99 -13.75
CA GLU A 109 0.62 29.38 -13.89
C GLU A 109 1.10 30.34 -12.76
N ILE A 110 0.60 30.20 -11.53
CA ILE A 110 0.94 31.02 -10.36
C ILE A 110 2.10 30.38 -9.58
N GLU A 111 3.30 30.42 -10.16
CA GLU A 111 4.48 29.67 -9.69
C GLU A 111 4.86 29.91 -8.21
N GLU A 112 4.76 31.16 -7.74
CA GLU A 112 5.05 31.54 -6.35
C GLU A 112 4.21 30.76 -5.34
N LEU A 113 2.89 30.72 -5.55
CA LEU A 113 1.96 30.03 -4.66
C LEU A 113 2.11 28.52 -4.78
N THR A 114 2.23 28.01 -6.00
CA THR A 114 2.40 26.58 -6.27
C THR A 114 3.60 26.02 -5.52
N LYS A 115 4.78 26.64 -5.65
CA LYS A 115 6.01 26.18 -4.98
C LYS A 115 5.91 26.26 -3.47
N LYS A 116 5.28 27.32 -2.93
CA LYS A 116 5.09 27.46 -1.49
C LYS A 116 4.26 26.32 -0.92
N LEU A 117 3.12 26.02 -1.56
CA LEU A 117 2.22 24.95 -1.12
C LEU A 117 2.82 23.55 -1.33
N GLU A 118 3.53 23.34 -2.45
CA GLU A 118 4.25 22.10 -2.74
C GLU A 118 5.22 21.76 -1.60
N ASN A 119 6.10 22.71 -1.23
CA ASN A 119 7.06 22.52 -0.16
C ASN A 119 6.38 22.31 1.20
N ASP A 120 5.37 23.12 1.53
CA ASP A 120 4.66 23.01 2.81
C ASP A 120 3.96 21.65 2.96
N LEU A 121 3.37 21.12 1.88
CA LEU A 121 2.74 19.80 1.86
C LEU A 121 3.76 18.67 2.05
N ILE A 122 4.91 18.74 1.38
CA ILE A 122 5.98 17.75 1.52
C ILE A 122 6.54 17.76 2.94
N GLU A 123 6.84 18.94 3.49
CA GLU A 123 7.46 19.08 4.80
C GLU A 123 6.51 18.72 5.95
N THR A 124 5.26 19.20 5.89
CA THR A 124 4.35 19.14 7.04
C THR A 124 3.23 18.11 6.90
N LYS A 125 2.92 17.66 5.69
CA LYS A 125 1.78 16.76 5.38
C LYS A 125 2.17 15.49 4.62
N SER A 126 3.44 15.07 4.70
CA SER A 126 3.95 13.88 4.01
C SER A 126 3.15 12.59 4.28
N SER A 127 2.58 12.42 5.48
CA SER A 127 1.72 11.29 5.81
C SER A 127 0.46 11.25 4.95
N TRP A 128 -0.20 12.40 4.75
CA TRP A 128 -1.38 12.53 3.90
C TRP A 128 -1.04 12.30 2.43
N LEU A 129 0.10 12.81 1.95
CA LEU A 129 0.56 12.56 0.58
C LEU A 129 0.78 11.07 0.32
N LYS A 130 1.33 10.34 1.31
CA LYS A 130 1.54 8.89 1.23
C LYS A 130 0.22 8.10 1.26
N SER A 131 -0.75 8.50 2.08
CA SER A 131 -2.04 7.81 2.15
C SER A 131 -2.93 8.06 0.93
N HIS A 132 -2.67 9.13 0.16
CA HIS A 132 -3.39 9.48 -1.07
C HIS A 132 -2.49 9.39 -2.31
N PHE A 133 -1.55 8.43 -2.31
CA PHE A 133 -0.44 8.40 -3.24
C PHE A 133 -0.85 8.42 -4.73
N SER A 134 -1.81 7.58 -5.13
CA SER A 134 -2.26 7.49 -6.54
C SER A 134 -2.84 8.82 -7.02
N LEU A 135 -3.71 9.44 -6.21
CA LEU A 135 -4.27 10.77 -6.48
C LEU A 135 -3.15 11.80 -6.68
N VAL A 136 -2.22 11.87 -5.71
CA VAL A 136 -1.12 12.83 -5.73
C VAL A 136 -0.27 12.64 -6.98
N TYR A 137 0.13 11.39 -7.26
CA TYR A 137 0.96 11.07 -8.41
C TYR A 137 0.29 11.43 -9.73
N ARG A 138 -0.99 11.11 -9.90
CA ARG A 138 -1.74 11.48 -11.11
C ARG A 138 -1.81 12.99 -11.30
N SER A 139 -2.04 13.74 -10.22
CA SER A 139 -2.12 15.20 -10.25
C SER A 139 -0.80 15.86 -10.66
N ILE A 140 0.34 15.22 -10.41
CA ILE A 140 1.65 15.75 -10.84
C ILE A 140 1.72 15.92 -12.36
N PHE A 141 1.08 15.00 -13.08
CA PHE A 141 1.09 14.94 -14.53
C PHE A 141 -0.18 15.50 -15.17
N SER A 142 -1.16 16.00 -14.41
CA SER A 142 -2.48 16.33 -14.94
C SER A 142 -2.62 17.72 -15.61
N GLY A 143 -1.53 18.43 -15.94
CA GLY A 143 -1.59 19.82 -16.41
C GLY A 143 -0.50 20.25 -17.40
N ASN A 144 -0.66 21.43 -18.01
CA ASN A 144 0.17 22.00 -19.08
C ASN A 144 1.23 23.02 -18.60
N GLY A 145 1.60 23.03 -17.32
CA GLY A 145 2.52 24.02 -16.74
C GLY A 145 3.38 23.44 -15.63
N ASN A 146 4.61 23.97 -15.51
CA ASN A 146 5.66 23.65 -14.52
C ASN A 146 5.32 22.47 -13.59
N ASN A 147 5.74 21.27 -13.99
CA ASN A 147 5.58 20.05 -13.20
C ASN A 147 6.07 20.28 -11.78
N PHE A 148 5.32 19.80 -10.79
CA PHE A 148 5.68 19.78 -9.38
C PHE A 148 6.97 18.97 -9.18
N LYS A 149 8.14 19.57 -9.43
CA LYS A 149 9.41 18.83 -9.53
C LYS A 149 9.81 18.22 -8.20
N ASP A 150 9.54 18.91 -7.10
CA ASP A 150 9.90 18.46 -5.77
C ASP A 150 8.94 17.37 -5.30
N LEU A 151 7.65 17.49 -5.62
CA LEU A 151 6.64 16.47 -5.37
C LEU A 151 6.81 15.25 -6.29
N GLU A 152 7.16 15.47 -7.56
CA GLU A 152 7.50 14.42 -8.52
C GLU A 152 8.67 13.62 -7.97
N LYS A 153 9.76 14.29 -7.55
CA LYS A 153 10.90 13.62 -6.92
C LYS A 153 10.50 12.87 -5.65
N PHE A 154 9.75 13.50 -4.75
CA PHE A 154 9.27 12.89 -3.52
C PHE A 154 8.48 11.60 -3.78
N CYS A 155 7.51 11.64 -4.70
CA CYS A 155 6.74 10.46 -5.08
C CYS A 155 7.59 9.44 -5.81
N ASN A 156 8.45 9.87 -6.74
CA ASN A 156 9.31 9.01 -7.51
C ASN A 156 10.28 8.20 -6.63
N ASP A 157 10.81 8.79 -5.56
CA ASP A 157 11.67 8.09 -4.58
C ASP A 157 10.89 7.04 -3.76
N ILE A 158 9.57 7.21 -3.62
CA ILE A 158 8.68 6.26 -2.93
C ILE A 158 8.26 5.13 -3.88
N VAL A 159 7.74 5.46 -5.07
CA VAL A 159 7.24 4.47 -6.04
C VAL A 159 8.35 3.57 -6.56
N ALA A 160 9.60 4.04 -6.58
CA ALA A 160 10.76 3.21 -6.86
C ALA A 160 10.78 1.98 -5.95
N LYS A 161 10.57 2.17 -4.64
CA LYS A 161 10.61 1.13 -3.60
C LYS A 161 9.29 0.38 -3.45
N TYR A 162 8.17 1.07 -3.67
CA TYR A 162 6.82 0.55 -3.49
C TYR A 162 5.97 0.78 -4.75
N PRO A 163 6.30 0.12 -5.88
CA PRO A 163 5.60 0.34 -7.15
C PRO A 163 4.12 -0.02 -7.09
N ASN A 164 3.73 -0.95 -6.21
CA ASN A 164 2.35 -1.36 -5.97
C ASN A 164 1.41 -0.19 -5.61
N LEU A 165 1.93 0.89 -5.01
CA LEU A 165 1.13 2.09 -4.69
C LEU A 165 0.51 2.75 -5.92
N ILE A 166 1.08 2.51 -7.10
CA ILE A 166 0.58 3.01 -8.38
C ILE A 166 0.08 1.88 -9.27
N PHE A 167 0.88 0.85 -9.49
CA PHE A 167 0.54 -0.22 -10.43
C PHE A 167 -0.70 -1.01 -10.00
N ASP A 168 -0.89 -1.22 -8.69
CA ASP A 168 -2.04 -1.97 -8.15
C ASP A 168 -3.23 -1.06 -7.80
N SER A 169 -3.12 0.26 -8.03
CA SER A 169 -4.19 1.20 -7.76
C SER A 169 -5.39 0.99 -8.69
N GLU A 170 -6.61 1.20 -8.16
CA GLU A 170 -7.84 1.08 -8.94
C GLU A 170 -7.88 2.04 -10.14
N ASP A 171 -7.25 3.20 -10.00
CA ASP A 171 -7.21 4.26 -11.00
C ASP A 171 -5.91 4.30 -11.82
N PHE A 172 -5.11 3.24 -11.79
CA PHE A 172 -3.89 3.10 -12.59
C PHE A 172 -4.11 3.39 -14.09
N THR A 173 -5.23 2.93 -14.65
CA THR A 173 -5.60 3.15 -16.05
C THR A 173 -5.95 4.61 -16.36
N SER A 174 -6.10 5.47 -15.36
CA SER A 174 -6.31 6.92 -15.54
C SER A 174 -5.02 7.73 -15.61
N LEU A 175 -3.86 7.10 -15.45
CA LEU A 175 -2.57 7.78 -15.57
C LEU A 175 -2.34 8.31 -16.98
N GLN A 176 -1.76 9.50 -17.07
CA GLN A 176 -1.31 10.05 -18.34
C GLN A 176 -0.04 9.34 -18.85
N GLU A 177 0.19 9.36 -20.16
CA GLU A 177 1.38 8.74 -20.78
C GLU A 177 2.68 9.30 -20.18
N SER A 178 2.73 10.60 -19.85
CA SER A 178 3.87 11.24 -19.20
C SER A 178 4.22 10.62 -17.84
N ALA A 179 3.22 10.23 -17.05
CA ALA A 179 3.39 9.55 -15.78
C ALA A 179 3.99 8.14 -16.00
N MET A 180 3.46 7.40 -16.98
CA MET A 180 3.98 6.09 -17.38
C MET A 180 5.44 6.19 -17.84
N VAL A 181 5.76 7.17 -18.69
CA VAL A 181 7.12 7.43 -19.15
C VAL A 181 8.05 7.75 -17.96
N SER A 182 7.60 8.54 -16.98
CA SER A 182 8.38 8.85 -15.77
C SER A 182 8.71 7.58 -14.98
N LEU A 183 7.73 6.68 -14.77
CA LEU A 183 7.93 5.39 -14.11
C LEU A 183 8.90 4.48 -14.88
N LEU A 184 8.72 4.34 -16.19
CA LEU A 184 9.48 3.39 -17.00
C LEU A 184 10.95 3.78 -17.19
N LYS A 185 11.26 5.08 -17.14
CA LYS A 185 12.64 5.59 -17.18
C LYS A 185 13.47 5.23 -15.95
N ARG A 186 12.85 4.85 -14.83
CA ARG A 186 13.58 4.58 -13.58
C ARG A 186 14.38 3.29 -13.61
N ASP A 187 15.68 3.36 -13.39
CA ASP A 187 16.51 2.16 -13.26
C ASP A 187 16.32 1.43 -11.93
N ASP A 188 15.77 2.07 -10.90
CA ASP A 188 15.63 1.52 -9.54
C ASP A 188 14.20 1.12 -9.17
N LEU A 189 13.30 1.02 -10.15
CA LEU A 189 11.92 0.57 -9.95
C LEU A 189 11.90 -0.91 -9.56
N GLN A 190 11.44 -1.20 -8.34
CA GLN A 190 11.40 -2.54 -7.73
C GLN A 190 10.27 -3.43 -8.28
N LEU A 191 10.22 -3.61 -9.60
CA LEU A 191 9.20 -4.43 -10.26
C LEU A 191 9.81 -5.27 -11.39
N GLU A 192 9.43 -6.54 -11.48
CA GLU A 192 9.89 -7.42 -12.55
C GLU A 192 9.44 -6.92 -13.92
N GLU A 193 10.31 -7.00 -14.93
CA GLU A 193 10.03 -6.41 -16.23
C GLU A 193 8.83 -7.08 -16.94
N VAL A 194 8.56 -8.36 -16.66
CA VAL A 194 7.36 -9.04 -17.15
C VAL A 194 6.08 -8.42 -16.58
N ILE A 195 6.08 -8.06 -15.30
CA ILE A 195 4.93 -7.45 -14.63
C ILE A 195 4.73 -6.02 -15.17
N ILE A 196 5.82 -5.28 -15.37
CA ILE A 196 5.78 -3.96 -16.03
C ILE A 196 5.14 -4.07 -17.42
N TRP A 197 5.54 -5.05 -18.22
CA TRP A 197 4.95 -5.30 -19.54
C TRP A 197 3.44 -5.54 -19.47
N GLU A 198 2.98 -6.40 -18.56
CA GLU A 198 1.54 -6.68 -18.37
C GLU A 198 0.75 -5.42 -18.01
N TYR A 199 1.28 -4.58 -17.11
CA TYR A 199 0.65 -3.32 -16.73
C TYR A 199 0.58 -2.32 -17.89
N ILE A 200 1.62 -2.22 -18.72
CA ILE A 200 1.61 -1.33 -19.89
C ILE A 200 0.60 -1.78 -20.92
N ILE A 201 0.49 -3.08 -21.17
CA ILE A 201 -0.52 -3.62 -22.08
C ILE A 201 -1.93 -3.34 -21.53
N LYS A 202 -2.16 -3.58 -20.22
CA LYS A 202 -3.42 -3.24 -19.55
C LYS A 202 -3.75 -1.75 -19.69
N TRP A 203 -2.79 -0.87 -19.43
CA TRP A 203 -2.94 0.57 -19.58
C TRP A 203 -3.25 0.95 -21.03
N GLY A 204 -2.45 0.49 -21.99
CA GLY A 204 -2.62 0.81 -23.41
C GLY A 204 -3.97 0.33 -23.98
N ILE A 205 -4.47 -0.83 -23.55
CA ILE A 205 -5.81 -1.31 -23.93
C ILE A 205 -6.88 -0.41 -23.31
N SER A 206 -6.75 -0.03 -22.04
CA SER A 206 -7.73 0.84 -21.37
C SER A 206 -7.87 2.23 -21.98
N GLN A 207 -6.80 2.76 -22.60
CA GLN A 207 -6.85 4.03 -23.33
C GLN A 207 -7.61 3.92 -24.67
N ASN A 208 -7.90 2.71 -25.14
CA ASN A 208 -8.55 2.46 -26.42
C ASN A 208 -9.79 1.56 -26.24
N PRO A 209 -10.92 2.11 -25.74
CA PRO A 209 -12.12 1.32 -25.43
C PRO A 209 -12.76 0.60 -26.63
N THR A 210 -12.37 0.94 -27.86
CA THR A 210 -12.85 0.32 -29.10
C THR A 210 -12.11 -0.97 -29.46
N LEU A 211 -11.04 -1.33 -28.73
CA LEU A 211 -10.31 -2.57 -28.97
C LEU A 211 -11.14 -3.79 -28.54
N PRO A 212 -11.13 -4.89 -29.32
CA PRO A 212 -11.79 -6.12 -28.92
C PRO A 212 -11.22 -6.71 -27.62
N VAL A 213 -12.06 -7.34 -26.83
CA VAL A 213 -11.65 -8.00 -25.56
C VAL A 213 -10.83 -9.26 -25.85
N ASP A 214 -11.24 -10.08 -26.81
CA ASP A 214 -10.48 -11.27 -27.23
C ASP A 214 -9.39 -10.88 -28.23
N LEU A 215 -8.13 -11.14 -27.87
CA LEU A 215 -6.97 -10.90 -28.72
C LEU A 215 -7.05 -11.63 -30.08
N LYS A 216 -7.80 -12.73 -30.19
CA LYS A 216 -8.01 -13.45 -31.45
C LYS A 216 -8.78 -12.65 -32.49
N GLU A 217 -9.58 -11.68 -32.05
CA GLU A 217 -10.38 -10.81 -32.92
C GLU A 217 -9.57 -9.61 -33.44
N TRP A 218 -8.32 -9.44 -32.98
CA TRP A 218 -7.53 -8.26 -33.30
C TRP A 218 -7.03 -8.23 -34.75
N THR A 219 -7.40 -7.17 -35.44
CA THR A 219 -6.90 -6.80 -36.77
C THR A 219 -5.56 -6.07 -36.69
N ASN A 220 -4.90 -5.87 -37.84
CA ASN A 220 -3.65 -5.06 -37.90
C ASN A 220 -3.88 -3.59 -37.50
N GLU A 221 -5.09 -3.07 -37.71
CA GLU A 221 -5.46 -1.72 -37.27
C GLU A 221 -5.50 -1.65 -35.74
N ASN A 222 -6.08 -2.65 -35.07
CA ASN A 222 -6.09 -2.74 -33.60
C ASN A 222 -4.67 -2.72 -33.01
N PHE A 223 -3.74 -3.47 -33.60
CA PHE A 223 -2.33 -3.44 -33.18
C PHE A 223 -1.67 -2.09 -33.46
N THR A 224 -2.00 -1.43 -34.57
CA THR A 224 -1.49 -0.09 -34.89
C THR A 224 -1.97 0.93 -33.86
N THR A 225 -3.25 0.89 -33.47
CA THR A 225 -3.82 1.75 -32.43
C THR A 225 -3.11 1.58 -31.09
N LEU A 226 -2.90 0.34 -30.65
CA LEU A 226 -2.15 0.07 -29.42
C LEU A 226 -0.70 0.54 -29.54
N LYS A 227 -0.03 0.29 -30.68
CA LYS A 227 1.35 0.72 -30.93
C LYS A 227 1.50 2.23 -30.82
N THR A 228 0.58 3.00 -31.42
CA THR A 228 0.57 4.47 -31.35
C THR A 228 0.38 4.96 -29.91
N THR A 229 -0.52 4.32 -29.16
CA THR A 229 -0.77 4.66 -27.75
C THR A 229 0.44 4.41 -26.87
N LEU A 230 1.20 3.34 -27.13
CA LEU A 230 2.34 2.93 -26.34
C LEU A 230 3.68 3.46 -26.88
N GLN A 231 3.67 4.35 -27.87
CA GLN A 231 4.86 4.71 -28.64
C GLN A 231 6.03 5.23 -27.79
N GLN A 232 5.75 5.99 -26.71
CA GLN A 232 6.80 6.49 -25.82
C GLN A 232 7.18 5.48 -24.74
N CYS A 233 6.31 4.51 -24.45
CA CYS A 233 6.53 3.48 -23.44
C CYS A 233 7.34 2.29 -23.97
N LEU A 234 7.05 1.83 -25.21
CA LEU A 234 7.67 0.64 -25.80
C LEU A 234 9.21 0.69 -25.82
N PRO A 235 9.87 1.83 -26.13
CA PRO A 235 11.33 1.91 -26.13
C PRO A 235 11.96 1.86 -24.74
N LEU A 236 11.17 2.02 -23.67
CA LEU A 236 11.64 2.03 -22.28
C LEU A 236 11.60 0.65 -21.60
N ILE A 237 11.16 -0.38 -22.34
CA ILE A 237 11.05 -1.75 -21.84
C ILE A 237 12.34 -2.51 -22.03
N ARG A 238 12.78 -3.17 -20.96
CA ARG A 238 13.98 -4.00 -20.91
C ARG A 238 13.68 -5.41 -21.40
N TYR A 239 13.26 -5.56 -22.66
CA TYR A 239 12.79 -6.84 -23.23
C TYR A 239 13.75 -8.02 -23.01
N PHE A 240 15.05 -7.78 -23.07
CA PHE A 240 16.09 -8.81 -22.89
C PHE A 240 16.25 -9.28 -21.43
N HIS A 241 15.55 -8.65 -20.50
CA HIS A 241 15.46 -9.02 -19.08
C HIS A 241 14.12 -9.66 -18.70
N ILE A 242 13.24 -9.91 -19.68
CA ILE A 242 12.02 -10.70 -19.49
C ILE A 242 12.38 -12.19 -19.62
N PRO A 243 11.95 -13.07 -18.70
CA PRO A 243 12.19 -14.51 -18.81
C PRO A 243 11.66 -15.08 -20.13
N GLY A 244 12.40 -16.00 -20.75
CA GLY A 244 12.05 -16.50 -22.09
C GLY A 244 10.66 -17.14 -22.19
N ILE A 245 10.22 -17.83 -21.13
CA ILE A 245 8.88 -18.39 -21.05
C ILE A 245 7.80 -17.29 -21.10
N ASP A 246 8.04 -16.17 -20.44
CA ASP A 246 7.14 -15.03 -20.43
C ASP A 246 7.18 -14.24 -21.73
N VAL A 247 8.33 -14.18 -22.41
CA VAL A 247 8.39 -13.63 -23.77
C VAL A 247 7.47 -14.43 -24.70
N LEU A 248 7.46 -15.76 -24.59
CA LEU A 248 6.61 -16.62 -25.42
C LEU A 248 5.13 -16.53 -25.07
N ASN A 249 4.80 -16.43 -23.78
CA ASN A 249 3.41 -16.47 -23.31
C ASN A 249 2.74 -15.10 -23.26
N LYS A 250 3.48 -14.06 -22.88
CA LYS A 250 2.94 -12.72 -22.56
C LYS A 250 3.35 -11.64 -23.58
N VAL A 251 4.55 -11.71 -24.16
CA VAL A 251 5.03 -10.69 -25.14
C VAL A 251 4.65 -11.06 -26.57
N LYS A 252 4.89 -12.32 -26.97
CA LYS A 252 4.62 -12.85 -28.32
C LYS A 252 3.20 -12.58 -28.84
N PRO A 253 2.12 -12.65 -28.03
CA PRO A 253 0.78 -12.36 -28.52
C PRO A 253 0.65 -10.94 -29.10
N TYR A 254 1.43 -9.99 -28.59
CA TYR A 254 1.44 -8.59 -29.02
C TYR A 254 2.61 -8.23 -29.94
N LYS A 255 3.38 -9.20 -30.46
CA LYS A 255 4.59 -8.94 -31.27
C LYS A 255 4.44 -7.94 -32.43
N LYS A 256 3.22 -7.74 -32.93
CA LYS A 256 2.91 -6.79 -34.01
C LYS A 256 3.08 -5.32 -33.60
N ILE A 257 3.07 -5.00 -32.30
CA ILE A 257 3.35 -3.64 -31.82
C ILE A 257 4.85 -3.35 -31.72
N LEU A 258 5.69 -4.39 -31.72
CA LEU A 258 7.14 -4.28 -31.65
C LEU A 258 7.74 -4.05 -33.03
N ASP A 259 8.91 -3.40 -33.07
CA ASP A 259 9.67 -3.28 -34.31
C ASP A 259 10.20 -4.64 -34.75
N LYS A 260 10.20 -4.87 -36.07
CA LYS A 260 10.56 -6.16 -36.66
C LYS A 260 11.97 -6.59 -36.24
N GLN A 261 12.92 -5.66 -36.23
CA GLN A 261 14.30 -5.89 -35.79
C GLN A 261 14.37 -6.33 -34.32
N LEU A 262 13.62 -5.66 -33.44
CA LEU A 262 13.55 -5.99 -32.01
C LEU A 262 13.00 -7.41 -31.80
N TRP A 263 11.92 -7.77 -32.50
CA TRP A 263 11.35 -9.11 -32.39
C TRP A 263 12.30 -10.20 -32.91
N ASP A 264 13.01 -9.93 -34.02
CA ASP A 264 13.98 -10.86 -34.57
C ASP A 264 15.19 -11.05 -33.65
N ASP A 265 15.69 -9.99 -33.04
CA ASP A 265 16.78 -10.05 -32.08
C ASP A 265 16.37 -10.73 -30.77
N LEU A 266 15.16 -10.48 -30.28
CA LEU A 266 14.63 -11.14 -29.07
C LEU A 266 14.56 -12.66 -29.27
N LYS A 267 14.08 -13.13 -30.43
CA LYS A 267 14.08 -14.57 -30.75
C LYS A 267 15.50 -15.15 -30.78
N LYS A 268 16.46 -14.45 -31.39
CA LYS A 268 17.87 -14.91 -31.43
C LYS A 268 18.44 -15.01 -30.02
N TYR A 269 18.22 -13.99 -29.20
CA TYR A 269 18.69 -13.94 -27.82
C TYR A 269 18.15 -15.11 -26.97
N LEU A 270 16.88 -15.50 -27.17
CA LEU A 270 16.29 -16.66 -26.49
C LEU A 270 16.91 -18.02 -26.90
N ILE A 271 17.42 -18.14 -28.13
CA ILE A 271 18.01 -19.38 -28.66
C ILE A 271 19.52 -19.42 -28.35
N ALA A 272 20.20 -18.29 -28.49
CA ALA A 272 21.64 -18.15 -28.38
C ALA A 272 21.97 -16.78 -27.73
N PRO A 273 21.92 -16.67 -26.38
CA PRO A 273 22.07 -15.40 -25.67
C PRO A 273 23.43 -14.72 -25.85
N ASN A 274 24.46 -15.49 -26.27
CA ASN A 274 25.81 -14.96 -26.52
C ASN A 274 25.99 -14.36 -27.93
N GLN A 275 24.94 -14.35 -28.76
CA GLN A 275 25.01 -13.82 -30.12
C GLN A 275 24.74 -12.30 -30.11
N GLN A 276 25.48 -11.57 -30.94
CA GLN A 276 25.29 -10.13 -31.10
C GLN A 276 23.90 -9.80 -31.66
N VAL A 277 23.21 -8.86 -31.03
CA VAL A 277 21.94 -8.27 -31.47
C VAL A 277 22.16 -6.83 -31.96
N PHE A 278 21.26 -6.32 -32.81
CA PHE A 278 21.34 -4.95 -33.32
C PHE A 278 20.47 -3.97 -32.53
N SER A 279 19.46 -4.50 -31.83
CA SER A 279 18.57 -3.74 -30.99
C SER A 279 19.29 -3.21 -29.74
N THR A 280 18.93 -2.00 -29.31
CA THR A 280 19.44 -1.43 -28.05
C THR A 280 19.02 -2.31 -26.88
N ILE A 281 20.00 -2.81 -26.12
CA ILE A 281 19.76 -3.50 -24.85
C ILE A 281 19.82 -2.46 -23.74
N LEU A 282 18.68 -2.20 -23.10
CA LEU A 282 18.65 -1.41 -21.87
C LEU A 282 19.22 -2.22 -20.70
N PRO A 283 19.97 -1.61 -19.77
CA PRO A 283 20.49 -2.30 -18.59
C PRO A 283 19.34 -2.82 -17.71
N PRO A 284 19.56 -3.88 -16.92
CA PRO A 284 18.52 -4.38 -16.01
C PRO A 284 18.16 -3.32 -14.98
N ARG A 285 16.89 -3.32 -14.52
CA ARG A 285 16.53 -2.50 -13.35
C ARG A 285 17.30 -3.03 -12.16
N THR A 286 17.86 -2.12 -11.36
CA THR A 286 18.46 -2.41 -10.08
C THR A 286 17.32 -2.76 -9.12
N ILE A 287 16.94 -4.04 -9.09
CA ILE A 287 16.12 -4.58 -8.03
C ILE A 287 17.05 -4.64 -6.82
N LEU A 288 16.87 -3.69 -5.90
CA LEU A 288 17.48 -3.80 -4.60
C LEU A 288 16.86 -5.06 -4.00
N VAL A 289 17.69 -6.08 -3.78
CA VAL A 289 17.38 -7.09 -2.77
C VAL A 289 17.44 -6.36 -1.44
N GLN A 290 16.37 -5.64 -1.16
CA GLN A 290 16.13 -5.05 0.12
C GLN A 290 15.95 -6.24 1.07
N GLU A 291 17.00 -6.56 1.82
CA GLU A 291 16.83 -6.92 3.22
C GLU A 291 16.11 -5.72 3.87
N LEU A 292 14.80 -5.65 3.73
CA LEU A 292 13.96 -4.68 4.42
C LEU A 292 12.97 -5.40 5.33
N PRO A 293 12.60 -4.75 6.45
CA PRO A 293 11.62 -5.25 7.38
C PRO A 293 10.26 -5.29 6.69
N THR A 294 9.67 -6.47 6.63
CA THR A 294 8.31 -6.72 6.15
C THR A 294 7.30 -6.01 7.05
N ARG A 295 6.67 -4.93 6.56
CA ARG A 295 5.37 -4.46 7.05
C ARG A 295 4.33 -4.52 5.93
N THR A 296 3.61 -5.64 5.96
CA THR A 296 2.15 -5.79 5.80
C THR A 296 1.39 -4.73 5.00
N THR A 297 0.86 -5.19 3.87
CA THR A 297 -0.51 -4.95 3.40
C THR A 297 -1.45 -4.27 4.40
N GLU A 298 -1.84 -3.03 4.12
CA GLU A 298 -3.09 -2.45 4.62
C GLU A 298 -4.26 -3.00 3.79
N LEU A 299 -4.65 -4.24 4.09
CA LEU A 299 -6.10 -4.49 4.20
C LEU A 299 -6.53 -3.78 5.48
N THR A 300 -7.72 -3.19 5.46
CA THR A 300 -8.35 -2.45 6.55
C THR A 300 -8.54 -3.22 7.88
N ASN A 301 -7.96 -4.42 8.02
CA ASN A 301 -7.67 -5.11 9.27
C ASN A 301 -6.40 -5.98 9.11
N PRO A 302 -5.34 -5.81 9.91
CA PRO A 302 -4.20 -6.72 9.88
C PRO A 302 -4.64 -8.13 10.32
N PHE A 303 -4.23 -9.17 9.57
CA PHE A 303 -4.61 -10.56 9.85
C PHE A 303 -4.16 -11.01 11.26
N SER A 304 -3.06 -10.45 11.74
CA SER A 304 -2.53 -10.63 13.09
C SER A 304 -1.98 -9.29 13.59
N THR A 305 -2.12 -9.06 14.89
CA THR A 305 -1.50 -7.93 15.61
C THR A 305 -0.21 -8.34 16.32
N ILE A 306 0.08 -9.66 16.40
CA ILE A 306 1.20 -10.22 17.16
C ILE A 306 2.29 -10.80 16.25
N ILE A 307 1.92 -11.44 15.13
CA ILE A 307 2.86 -12.15 14.25
C ILE A 307 2.86 -11.64 12.80
N THR A 308 3.96 -11.90 12.10
CA THR A 308 4.16 -11.57 10.69
C THR A 308 3.97 -12.81 9.81
N TYR A 309 3.93 -12.62 8.49
CA TYR A 309 3.89 -13.75 7.54
C TYR A 309 5.16 -14.61 7.58
N GLU A 310 6.30 -14.09 8.01
CA GLU A 310 7.51 -14.90 8.24
C GLU A 310 7.31 -15.90 9.38
N HIS A 311 6.68 -15.46 10.47
CA HIS A 311 6.30 -16.37 11.56
C HIS A 311 5.30 -17.42 11.10
N VAL A 312 4.34 -17.04 10.25
CA VAL A 312 3.39 -18.00 9.64
C VAL A 312 4.15 -19.04 8.82
N ALA A 313 5.12 -18.63 8.00
CA ALA A 313 5.92 -19.56 7.20
C ALA A 313 6.74 -20.53 8.08
N GLU A 314 7.32 -20.02 9.16
CA GLU A 314 8.10 -20.79 10.12
C GLU A 314 7.24 -21.83 10.86
N ILE A 315 6.10 -21.40 11.42
CA ILE A 315 5.13 -22.30 12.07
C ILE A 315 4.61 -23.34 11.08
N SER A 316 4.29 -22.94 9.84
CA SER A 316 3.86 -23.85 8.77
C SER A 316 4.90 -24.93 8.48
N SER A 317 6.18 -24.57 8.46
CA SER A 317 7.26 -25.54 8.29
C SER A 317 7.39 -26.49 9.47
N TRP A 318 7.13 -26.02 10.70
CA TRP A 318 7.14 -26.87 11.88
C TRP A 318 5.99 -27.87 11.91
N ILE A 319 4.80 -27.48 11.44
CA ILE A 319 3.63 -28.36 11.24
C ILE A 319 4.00 -29.50 10.28
N ASP A 320 4.59 -29.18 9.13
CA ASP A 320 5.02 -30.18 8.13
C ASP A 320 6.34 -30.89 8.47
N ARG A 321 6.95 -30.57 9.63
CA ARG A 321 8.26 -31.09 10.05
C ARG A 321 9.38 -30.87 9.02
N LYS A 322 9.30 -29.79 8.26
CA LYS A 322 10.28 -29.41 7.25
C LYS A 322 11.56 -28.87 7.91
N SER A 323 12.72 -29.20 7.34
CA SER A 323 14.03 -28.73 7.83
C SER A 323 14.33 -27.27 7.48
N SER A 324 13.71 -26.76 6.42
CA SER A 324 13.83 -25.37 5.98
C SER A 324 12.47 -24.67 5.98
N THR A 325 12.47 -23.38 6.29
CA THR A 325 11.27 -22.54 6.31
C THR A 325 10.67 -22.43 4.90
N TYR A 326 9.33 -22.41 4.82
CA TYR A 326 8.64 -22.12 3.56
C TYR A 326 8.99 -20.72 3.07
N SER A 327 9.10 -20.57 1.74
CA SER A 327 9.02 -19.23 1.16
C SER A 327 7.61 -18.69 1.37
N LEU A 328 7.47 -17.39 1.56
CA LEU A 328 6.17 -16.70 1.75
C LEU A 328 5.16 -16.99 0.62
N THR A 329 5.65 -17.29 -0.59
CA THR A 329 4.83 -17.63 -1.76
C THR A 329 4.42 -19.10 -1.85
N SER A 330 4.88 -19.95 -0.92
CA SER A 330 4.75 -21.41 -0.99
C SER A 330 4.19 -22.04 0.29
N ILE A 331 3.60 -21.22 1.17
CA ILE A 331 3.00 -21.69 2.43
C ILE A 331 1.74 -22.52 2.09
N PRO A 332 1.67 -23.81 2.45
CA PRO A 332 0.56 -24.69 2.09
C PRO A 332 -0.63 -24.58 3.07
N TYR A 333 -0.68 -23.50 3.85
CA TYR A 333 -1.64 -23.33 4.94
C TYR A 333 -2.20 -21.91 4.95
N GLU A 334 -3.51 -21.82 5.15
CA GLU A 334 -4.22 -20.60 5.50
C GLU A 334 -4.40 -20.53 7.03
N PHE A 335 -4.08 -19.37 7.61
CA PHE A 335 -4.24 -19.09 9.04
C PHE A 335 -5.48 -18.21 9.23
N GLN A 336 -6.59 -18.83 9.57
CA GLN A 336 -7.86 -18.14 9.80
C GLN A 336 -7.94 -17.72 11.27
N LEU A 337 -7.95 -16.41 11.55
CA LEU A 337 -8.13 -15.89 12.91
C LEU A 337 -9.53 -16.25 13.43
N ILE A 338 -9.61 -16.98 14.55
CA ILE A 338 -10.88 -17.37 15.18
C ILE A 338 -11.08 -16.72 16.55
N PHE A 339 -10.01 -16.22 17.17
CA PHE A 339 -10.05 -15.55 18.45
C PHE A 339 -8.95 -14.49 18.53
N ARG A 340 -9.27 -13.29 19.04
CA ARG A 340 -8.28 -12.27 19.42
C ARG A 340 -8.68 -11.64 20.75
N GLY A 341 -7.78 -11.61 21.73
CA GLY A 341 -8.05 -11.10 23.06
C GLY A 341 -8.53 -9.64 23.07
N SER A 342 -7.91 -8.76 22.27
CA SER A 342 -8.36 -7.36 22.13
C SER A 342 -9.76 -7.19 21.51
N ILE A 343 -10.30 -8.21 20.83
CA ILE A 343 -11.66 -8.19 20.25
C ILE A 343 -12.66 -8.93 21.14
N ASN A 344 -12.29 -10.12 21.60
CA ASN A 344 -13.17 -11.05 22.30
C ASN A 344 -13.08 -10.95 23.83
N GLY A 345 -12.12 -10.19 24.35
CA GLY A 345 -11.81 -10.11 25.77
C GLY A 345 -10.76 -11.14 26.22
N PHE A 346 -10.35 -11.02 27.47
CA PHE A 346 -9.23 -11.78 28.05
C PHE A 346 -9.65 -12.79 29.11
N VAL A 347 -10.96 -13.08 29.21
CA VAL A 347 -11.51 -14.02 30.18
C VAL A 347 -11.21 -15.46 29.73
N PRO A 348 -10.66 -16.33 30.60
CA PRO A 348 -10.33 -17.72 30.23
C PRO A 348 -11.51 -18.51 29.65
N GLN A 349 -12.72 -18.30 30.20
CA GLN A 349 -13.94 -18.97 29.74
C GLN A 349 -14.23 -18.69 28.25
N THR A 350 -13.98 -17.47 27.79
CA THR A 350 -14.26 -17.07 26.40
C THR A 350 -13.40 -17.83 25.39
N PHE A 351 -12.18 -18.23 25.77
CA PHE A 351 -11.36 -19.12 24.95
C PHE A 351 -12.06 -20.47 24.75
N TRP A 352 -12.57 -21.07 25.82
CA TRP A 352 -13.26 -22.37 25.74
C TRP A 352 -14.56 -22.26 24.94
N ASP A 353 -15.33 -21.20 25.13
CA ASP A 353 -16.59 -21.00 24.42
C ASP A 353 -16.39 -20.86 22.91
N ILE A 354 -15.35 -20.13 22.47
CA ILE A 354 -15.07 -19.86 21.05
C ILE A 354 -14.27 -20.98 20.39
N CYS A 355 -13.23 -21.49 21.05
CA CYS A 355 -12.32 -22.47 20.46
C CYS A 355 -12.82 -23.92 20.59
N HIS A 356 -13.93 -24.17 21.32
CA HIS A 356 -14.51 -25.50 21.42
C HIS A 356 -14.79 -26.11 20.02
N GLY A 357 -14.37 -27.36 19.83
CA GLY A 357 -14.54 -28.11 18.59
C GLY A 357 -13.49 -27.79 17.52
N HIS A 358 -12.77 -26.67 17.60
CA HIS A 358 -11.72 -26.33 16.65
C HIS A 358 -10.47 -27.17 16.86
N SER A 359 -10.07 -27.92 15.83
CA SER A 359 -8.78 -28.63 15.73
C SER A 359 -7.79 -27.86 14.86
N SER A 360 -6.53 -28.31 14.84
CA SER A 360 -5.45 -27.70 14.05
C SER A 360 -5.31 -26.21 14.33
N THR A 361 -5.18 -25.85 15.61
CA THR A 361 -5.13 -24.45 16.05
C THR A 361 -3.72 -24.05 16.47
N VAL A 362 -3.36 -22.81 16.19
CA VAL A 362 -2.13 -22.17 16.70
C VAL A 362 -2.55 -21.07 17.67
N VAL A 363 -2.10 -21.18 18.92
CA VAL A 363 -2.26 -20.17 19.96
C VAL A 363 -0.99 -19.33 20.00
N ILE A 364 -1.14 -18.01 20.02
CA ILE A 364 -0.06 -17.03 20.00
C ILE A 364 -0.32 -15.98 21.06
N MET A 365 0.63 -15.68 21.93
CA MET A 365 0.50 -14.67 22.98
C MET A 365 1.70 -13.74 23.04
N LYS A 366 1.45 -12.45 23.27
CA LYS A 366 2.48 -11.43 23.49
C LYS A 366 2.63 -11.14 24.98
N VAL A 367 3.81 -11.36 25.54
CA VAL A 367 4.08 -11.20 26.97
C VAL A 367 4.18 -9.71 27.35
N LYS A 368 3.50 -9.29 28.42
CA LYS A 368 3.47 -7.89 28.88
C LYS A 368 4.83 -7.43 29.38
N GLY A 369 5.22 -6.21 29.01
CA GLY A 369 6.50 -5.61 29.42
C GLY A 369 7.72 -6.20 28.70
N THR A 370 7.52 -7.04 27.68
CA THR A 370 8.59 -7.63 26.87
C THR A 370 8.18 -7.68 25.39
N GLU A 371 9.11 -8.05 24.52
CA GLU A 371 8.81 -8.38 23.12
C GLU A 371 8.64 -9.90 22.88
N GLU A 372 8.59 -10.71 23.94
CA GLU A 372 8.47 -12.16 23.84
C GLU A 372 7.11 -12.55 23.22
N ILE A 373 7.18 -13.41 22.19
CA ILE A 373 6.01 -14.01 21.54
C ILE A 373 6.08 -15.52 21.75
N LEU A 374 5.16 -16.03 22.55
CA LEU A 374 5.08 -17.45 22.91
C LEU A 374 3.84 -18.07 22.28
N GLY A 375 3.84 -19.40 22.13
CA GLY A 375 2.68 -20.06 21.57
C GLY A 375 2.78 -21.56 21.51
N GLY A 376 1.73 -22.17 20.98
CA GLY A 376 1.68 -23.61 20.78
C GLY A 376 0.69 -24.00 19.69
N TYR A 377 1.02 -25.08 18.98
CA TYR A 377 0.15 -25.73 18.01
C TYR A 377 -0.55 -26.93 18.64
N ASN A 378 -1.88 -26.94 18.56
CA ASN A 378 -2.71 -28.06 18.95
C ASN A 378 -3.36 -28.70 17.69
N PRO A 379 -2.94 -29.90 17.27
CA PRO A 379 -3.55 -30.60 16.15
C PRO A 379 -4.94 -31.18 16.48
N LEU A 380 -5.28 -31.33 17.76
CA LEU A 380 -6.54 -31.91 18.22
C LEU A 380 -7.61 -30.84 18.47
N SER A 381 -8.89 -31.23 18.54
CA SER A 381 -9.96 -30.32 18.94
C SER A 381 -9.88 -29.95 20.43
N TRP A 382 -10.12 -28.68 20.75
CA TRP A 382 -10.39 -28.23 22.12
C TRP A 382 -11.77 -28.70 22.57
N ASP A 383 -11.84 -29.37 23.72
CA ASP A 383 -13.08 -29.93 24.24
C ASP A 383 -13.45 -29.23 25.54
N ALA A 384 -14.49 -28.39 25.53
CA ALA A 384 -14.96 -27.67 26.71
C ALA A 384 -15.94 -28.50 27.56
N ASN A 385 -16.32 -29.71 27.12
CA ASN A 385 -17.33 -30.54 27.77
C ASN A 385 -16.76 -31.79 28.45
N THR A 386 -15.44 -31.86 28.65
CA THR A 386 -14.78 -32.98 29.36
C THR A 386 -14.73 -32.74 30.88
N ASP A 387 -14.67 -33.84 31.64
CA ASP A 387 -14.38 -33.85 33.07
C ASP A 387 -12.89 -33.62 33.41
N GLY A 388 -12.16 -32.92 32.54
CA GLY A 388 -10.72 -32.72 32.69
C GLY A 388 -9.93 -33.91 32.15
N SER A 389 -9.31 -33.76 30.98
CA SER A 389 -8.54 -34.86 30.39
C SER A 389 -7.30 -34.40 29.63
N TRP A 390 -6.23 -35.16 29.83
CA TRP A 390 -5.03 -35.07 29.02
C TRP A 390 -5.27 -35.71 27.65
N ARG A 391 -4.85 -35.01 26.59
CA ARG A 391 -5.00 -35.44 25.21
C ARG A 391 -3.65 -35.83 24.64
N LYS A 392 -3.66 -36.99 23.98
CA LYS A 392 -2.48 -37.63 23.44
C LYS A 392 -2.18 -37.17 22.02
N THR A 393 -0.98 -36.64 21.76
CA THR A 393 -0.50 -36.37 20.39
C THR A 393 1.02 -36.26 20.33
N ASN A 394 1.59 -36.60 19.16
CA ASN A 394 3.01 -36.37 18.83
C ASN A 394 3.23 -35.12 17.98
N ASP A 395 2.15 -34.51 17.46
CA ASP A 395 2.20 -33.47 16.44
C ASP A 395 2.01 -32.06 17.01
N SER A 396 1.72 -31.95 18.31
CA SER A 396 1.78 -30.68 19.01
C SER A 396 3.23 -30.22 19.18
N PHE A 397 3.40 -28.91 19.30
CA PHE A 397 4.66 -28.28 19.67
C PHE A 397 4.35 -26.93 20.34
N ILE A 398 5.27 -26.48 21.19
CA ILE A 398 5.28 -25.13 21.75
C ILE A 398 6.48 -24.37 21.19
N PHE A 399 6.41 -23.05 21.20
CA PHE A 399 7.46 -22.24 20.62
C PHE A 399 7.62 -20.87 21.29
N SER A 400 8.80 -20.29 21.06
CA SER A 400 9.05 -18.85 21.17
C SER A 400 9.55 -18.35 19.82
N LEU A 401 8.90 -17.33 19.27
CA LEU A 401 9.27 -16.79 17.96
C LEU A 401 10.43 -15.79 18.09
N LYS A 402 11.28 -15.76 17.06
CA LYS A 402 12.33 -14.75 16.91
C LYS A 402 11.71 -13.35 16.92
N ASN A 403 12.43 -12.40 17.49
CA ASN A 403 12.03 -11.00 17.57
C ASN A 403 13.30 -10.14 17.64
N ASN A 404 13.16 -8.83 17.88
CA ASN A 404 14.31 -7.92 17.95
C ASN A 404 15.35 -8.30 19.04
N ASN A 405 14.93 -9.03 20.08
CA ASN A 405 15.78 -9.45 21.20
C ASN A 405 16.23 -10.92 21.11
N LEU A 406 15.55 -11.74 20.31
CA LEU A 406 15.82 -13.17 20.14
C LEU A 406 16.13 -13.46 18.66
N GLN A 407 17.41 -13.73 18.36
CA GLN A 407 17.87 -13.91 16.98
C GLN A 407 17.29 -15.15 16.28
N ASN A 408 16.94 -16.20 17.02
CA ASN A 408 16.42 -17.45 16.47
C ASN A 408 15.19 -17.95 17.25
N SER A 409 14.17 -18.40 16.53
CA SER A 409 12.99 -19.01 17.15
C SER A 409 13.35 -20.34 17.82
N ILE A 410 12.65 -20.66 18.92
CA ILE A 410 12.77 -21.92 19.64
C ILE A 410 11.53 -22.75 19.32
N LEU A 411 11.74 -23.88 18.65
CA LEU A 411 10.75 -24.94 18.50
C LEU A 411 10.98 -26.04 19.54
N SER A 412 9.93 -26.40 20.27
CA SER A 412 9.93 -27.48 21.26
C SER A 412 8.82 -28.47 20.96
N ARG A 413 9.15 -29.69 20.56
CA ARG A 413 8.16 -30.73 20.22
C ARG A 413 7.79 -31.54 21.45
N VAL A 414 6.68 -32.25 21.38
CA VAL A 414 6.22 -33.13 22.46
C VAL A 414 7.23 -34.26 22.71
N LYS A 415 7.65 -34.39 23.97
CA LYS A 415 8.47 -35.49 24.52
C LYS A 415 7.58 -36.54 25.21
N ILE A 416 6.58 -36.11 25.99
CA ILE A 416 5.61 -37.00 26.66
C ILE A 416 4.23 -36.85 26.03
N ARG A 417 3.96 -37.73 25.06
CA ARG A 417 2.76 -37.64 24.22
C ARG A 417 1.44 -37.78 24.93
N ASP A 418 1.37 -38.52 26.04
CA ASP A 418 0.10 -38.81 26.74
C ASP A 418 -0.45 -37.59 27.49
N ASN A 419 0.38 -36.54 27.65
CA ASN A 419 0.06 -35.32 28.37
C ASN A 419 0.41 -34.08 27.53
N ALA A 420 0.16 -34.10 26.22
CA ALA A 420 0.52 -33.00 25.33
C ALA A 420 -0.40 -31.78 25.53
N ILE A 421 -1.72 -31.99 25.60
CA ILE A 421 -2.71 -30.92 25.73
C ILE A 421 -3.66 -31.26 26.88
N LEU A 422 -4.02 -30.28 27.71
CA LEU A 422 -5.03 -30.45 28.76
C LEU A 422 -6.32 -29.73 28.38
N ASN A 423 -7.41 -30.47 28.32
CA ASN A 423 -8.76 -29.91 28.31
C ASN A 423 -9.29 -29.86 29.74
N PHE A 424 -9.74 -28.70 30.21
CA PHE A 424 -10.15 -28.50 31.61
C PHE A 424 -11.62 -28.84 31.86
N THR A 425 -11.93 -29.19 33.11
CA THR A 425 -13.31 -29.24 33.63
C THR A 425 -13.96 -27.86 33.54
N LYS A 426 -15.29 -27.80 33.43
CA LYS A 426 -16.04 -26.53 33.41
C LYS A 426 -15.67 -25.57 34.56
N PRO A 427 -15.51 -26.00 35.82
CA PRO A 427 -15.06 -25.10 36.89
C PRO A 427 -13.63 -24.56 36.68
N GLY A 428 -12.75 -25.33 36.05
CA GLY A 428 -11.38 -24.91 35.75
C GLY A 428 -11.29 -23.89 34.61
N GLN A 429 -12.21 -23.94 33.65
CA GLN A 429 -12.24 -23.06 32.47
C GLN A 429 -12.41 -21.58 32.82
N VAL A 430 -12.86 -21.26 34.04
CA VAL A 430 -12.95 -19.89 34.57
C VAL A 430 -11.58 -19.27 34.85
N TYR A 431 -10.55 -20.10 35.05
CA TYR A 431 -9.20 -19.66 35.41
C TYR A 431 -8.14 -20.07 34.40
N TYR A 432 -8.34 -21.18 33.69
CA TYR A 432 -7.36 -21.74 32.75
C TYR A 432 -7.81 -21.58 31.31
N GLY A 433 -6.89 -21.17 30.44
CA GLY A 433 -7.06 -21.16 28.98
C GLY A 433 -6.26 -22.29 28.32
N PRO A 434 -5.56 -22.01 27.19
CA PRO A 434 -4.68 -22.98 26.54
C PRO A 434 -3.62 -23.56 27.48
N TYR A 435 -3.43 -24.88 27.41
CA TYR A 435 -2.48 -25.60 28.27
C TYR A 435 -1.76 -26.71 27.51
N PHE A 436 -0.45 -26.54 27.36
CA PHE A 436 0.45 -27.43 26.62
C PHE A 436 1.42 -28.09 27.59
N GLY A 437 1.15 -29.36 27.90
CA GLY A 437 2.03 -30.30 28.63
C GLY A 437 2.81 -29.73 29.79
N TYR A 438 2.18 -28.97 30.67
CA TYR A 438 2.78 -28.29 31.83
C TYR A 438 3.81 -27.21 31.47
N ASN A 439 4.38 -27.23 30.26
CA ASN A 439 5.46 -26.35 29.82
C ASN A 439 4.99 -24.97 29.35
N LEU A 440 3.72 -24.81 28.95
CA LEU A 440 3.12 -23.51 28.64
C LEU A 440 1.64 -23.50 29.04
N CYS A 441 1.26 -22.58 29.92
CA CYS A 441 -0.12 -22.44 30.38
C CYS A 441 -0.53 -20.96 30.47
N MET A 442 -1.72 -20.67 29.97
CA MET A 442 -2.43 -19.43 30.28
C MET A 442 -3.36 -19.64 31.48
N TYR A 443 -3.07 -18.97 32.58
CA TYR A 443 -3.84 -19.04 33.82
C TYR A 443 -4.04 -17.63 34.38
N SER A 444 -5.21 -17.39 34.99
CA SER A 444 -5.47 -16.16 35.73
C SER A 444 -6.42 -16.43 36.89
N SER A 445 -5.99 -16.06 38.10
CA SER A 445 -6.82 -16.10 39.31
C SER A 445 -7.88 -14.99 39.32
N SER A 446 -7.59 -13.91 38.59
CA SER A 446 -8.47 -12.75 38.39
C SER A 446 -9.46 -12.96 37.24
N SER A 447 -9.51 -14.17 36.66
CA SER A 447 -10.28 -14.51 35.46
C SER A 447 -10.03 -13.55 34.29
N ASN A 448 -8.81 -13.04 34.17
CA ASN A 448 -8.40 -12.16 33.08
C ASN A 448 -6.87 -12.17 32.90
N PHE A 449 -6.40 -12.69 31.76
CA PHE A 449 -4.97 -12.88 31.48
C PHE A 449 -4.12 -11.59 31.43
N THR A 450 -4.72 -10.41 31.49
CA THR A 450 -4.02 -9.11 31.46
C THR A 450 -3.87 -8.44 32.83
N LEU A 451 -4.58 -8.95 33.85
CA LEU A 451 -4.67 -8.32 35.18
C LEU A 451 -3.71 -8.92 36.21
N ASP A 452 -3.37 -10.20 36.10
CA ASP A 452 -2.40 -10.87 36.98
C ASP A 452 -1.31 -11.61 36.20
N ASN A 453 -0.18 -11.85 36.87
CA ASN A 453 0.93 -12.63 36.33
C ASN A 453 0.69 -14.12 36.59
N GLY A 454 -0.44 -14.64 36.09
CA GLY A 454 -0.82 -16.03 36.30
C GLY A 454 -0.27 -17.01 35.25
N CYS A 455 0.01 -16.56 34.02
CA CYS A 455 0.54 -17.41 32.95
C CYS A 455 1.96 -17.87 33.28
N PHE A 456 2.32 -19.09 32.89
CA PHE A 456 3.62 -19.65 33.25
C PHE A 456 4.16 -20.62 32.20
N CYS A 457 5.49 -20.75 32.20
CA CYS A 457 6.20 -21.84 31.56
C CYS A 457 6.85 -22.68 32.67
N ASN A 458 6.50 -23.96 32.82
CA ASN A 458 7.12 -24.82 33.83
C ASN A 458 8.36 -25.52 33.27
N TYR A 459 9.44 -25.52 34.05
CA TYR A 459 10.74 -26.09 33.69
C TYR A 459 11.05 -27.38 34.45
N ASN A 460 10.28 -27.69 35.48
CA ASN A 460 10.51 -28.88 36.33
C ASN A 460 9.93 -30.15 35.71
N ILE A 461 9.23 -30.04 34.59
CA ILE A 461 8.48 -31.11 33.93
C ILE A 461 8.79 -31.04 32.43
N ASP A 462 9.42 -32.06 31.86
CA ASP A 462 9.86 -32.06 30.45
C ASP A 462 8.87 -32.80 29.53
N HIS A 463 7.64 -32.32 29.39
CA HIS A 463 6.69 -32.94 28.43
C HIS A 463 6.91 -32.43 27.01
N TYR A 464 7.62 -31.32 26.85
CA TYR A 464 8.17 -30.82 25.60
C TYR A 464 9.71 -30.80 25.67
N GLU A 465 10.36 -30.98 24.52
CA GLU A 465 11.82 -31.25 24.41
C GLU A 465 12.73 -30.13 24.91
N LYS A 466 12.29 -28.88 24.77
CA LYS A 466 13.07 -27.67 25.06
C LYS A 466 12.24 -26.67 25.86
N HIS A 467 12.91 -25.90 26.70
CA HIS A 467 12.33 -24.72 27.29
C HIS A 467 12.25 -23.59 26.25
N ILE A 468 11.09 -22.92 26.18
CA ILE A 468 10.84 -21.86 25.19
C ILE A 468 11.13 -20.45 25.71
N ARG A 469 11.42 -20.31 27.00
CA ARG A 469 11.68 -19.02 27.65
C ARG A 469 12.91 -19.13 28.53
N THR A 470 13.68 -18.06 28.70
CA THR A 470 14.85 -18.04 29.58
C THR A 470 14.51 -17.63 31.01
N ILE A 471 13.49 -16.78 31.18
CA ILE A 471 13.00 -16.30 32.48
C ILE A 471 11.87 -17.21 32.98
N THR A 472 12.02 -17.72 34.20
CA THR A 472 11.10 -18.70 34.82
C THR A 472 9.90 -18.08 35.52
N ASP A 473 9.84 -16.75 35.60
CA ASP A 473 8.79 -16.04 36.32
C ASP A 473 7.44 -16.15 35.60
N ASN A 474 6.37 -16.16 36.39
CA ASN A 474 5.03 -16.03 35.83
C ASN A 474 4.85 -14.65 35.17
N PHE A 475 3.93 -14.57 34.21
CA PHE A 475 3.74 -13.39 33.39
C PHE A 475 2.27 -13.13 33.09
N SER A 476 1.96 -11.89 32.72
CA SER A 476 0.70 -11.52 32.09
C SER A 476 0.91 -11.25 30.60
N ILE A 477 -0.17 -11.10 29.84
CA ILE A 477 -0.09 -10.82 28.39
C ILE A 477 -0.55 -9.41 28.03
N VAL A 478 -0.14 -8.93 26.86
CA VAL A 478 -0.71 -7.73 26.20
C VAL A 478 -1.92 -8.14 25.36
N ASP A 479 -1.73 -9.16 24.53
CA ASP A 479 -2.77 -9.74 23.69
C ASP A 479 -2.46 -11.21 23.37
N TYR A 480 -3.47 -11.96 22.90
CA TYR A 480 -3.30 -13.29 22.34
C TYR A 480 -4.28 -13.57 21.21
N GLU A 481 -3.86 -14.39 20.26
CA GLU A 481 -4.61 -14.75 19.07
C GLU A 481 -4.65 -16.27 18.92
N VAL A 482 -5.76 -16.79 18.40
CA VAL A 482 -5.89 -18.20 18.02
C VAL A 482 -6.27 -18.27 16.56
N PHE A 483 -5.47 -19.00 15.80
CA PHE A 483 -5.69 -19.25 14.38
C PHE A 483 -6.08 -20.70 14.15
N LYS A 484 -7.10 -20.95 13.33
CA LYS A 484 -7.35 -22.25 12.73
C LYS A 484 -6.48 -22.39 11.49
N VAL A 485 -5.72 -23.48 11.41
CA VAL A 485 -4.83 -23.77 10.29
C VAL A 485 -5.54 -24.70 9.29
N ILE A 486 -5.68 -24.24 8.06
CA ILE A 486 -6.39 -24.95 6.99
C ILE A 486 -5.40 -25.24 5.87
N LYS A 487 -5.23 -26.51 5.50
CA LYS A 487 -4.34 -26.91 4.40
C LYS A 487 -4.96 -26.51 3.06
N THR A 488 -4.25 -25.73 2.25
CA THR A 488 -4.70 -25.35 0.92
C THR A 488 -4.36 -26.48 -0.06
N GLN A 489 -5.37 -27.07 -0.73
CA GLN A 489 -5.14 -28.06 -1.78
C GLN A 489 -4.75 -27.33 -3.07
N THR A 490 -3.52 -27.52 -3.53
CA THR A 490 -3.15 -27.17 -4.91
C THR A 490 -3.79 -28.21 -5.84
N LEU A 491 -4.92 -27.87 -6.47
CA LEU A 491 -5.50 -28.64 -7.56
C LEU A 491 -4.57 -28.54 -8.77
N TYR A 492 -3.55 -29.40 -8.85
CA TYR A 492 -2.92 -29.73 -10.12
C TYR A 492 -3.83 -30.72 -10.84
N ASN A 493 -4.71 -30.21 -11.71
CA ASN A 493 -5.36 -31.05 -12.70
C ASN A 493 -4.29 -31.49 -13.71
N SER A 494 -4.05 -32.81 -13.70
CA SER A 494 -3.22 -33.60 -14.61
C SER A 494 -3.63 -33.51 -16.07
#